data_AF-A0A286CMR8-F1
#
_entry.id   AF-A0A286CMR8-F1
#
_cell.length_a   1.000
_cell.length_b   1.000
_cell.length_c   1.000
_cell.angle_alpha   90.00
_cell.angle_beta   90.00
_cell.angle_gamma   90.00
#
_symmetry.space_group_name_H-M   'P 1'
#
loop_
_entity.id
_entity.type
_entity.pdbx_description
1 polymer ?
#
loop_
_entity_poly.entity_id
_entity_poly.type
_entity_poly.pdbx_seq_one_letter_code
_entity_poly.pdbx_strand_id
1 'polypeptide(L)'
;MAHVESAHLVELALRNATPTDADAEALRHIEHCDRCRDELVMLTRLVTAARTAETADLPTPPPEHVWRRITREVSRETGTPPPRHYPWRDNGPG
;
A
#
# COMPACT_ATOMS: atom_id res chain seq x y z
N MET A 1 4.89 -24.30 7.12
CA MET A 1 5.57 -23.92 5.86
C MET A 1 5.27 -22.45 5.60
N ALA A 2 6.26 -21.67 5.16
CA ALA A 2 6.06 -20.25 4.85
C ALA A 2 5.28 -20.10 3.53
N HIS A 3 4.45 -19.06 3.44
CA HIS A 3 3.76 -18.67 2.21
C HIS A 3 4.67 -17.83 1.32
N VAL A 4 4.32 -17.70 0.04
CA VAL A 4 4.98 -16.75 -0.86
C VAL A 4 4.73 -15.33 -0.33
N GLU A 5 5.77 -14.50 -0.34
CA GLU A 5 5.67 -13.09 0.07
C GLU A 5 4.68 -12.33 -0.83
N SER A 6 3.79 -11.52 -0.24
CA SER A 6 2.75 -10.80 -0.98
C SER A 6 3.32 -9.89 -2.08
N ALA A 7 4.48 -9.28 -1.85
CA ALA A 7 5.17 -8.48 -2.88
C ALA A 7 5.53 -9.33 -4.11
N HIS A 8 5.97 -10.58 -3.90
CA HIS A 8 6.30 -11.49 -5.00
C HIS A 8 5.03 -11.97 -5.74
N LEU A 9 3.94 -12.21 -5.02
CA LEU A 9 2.63 -12.50 -5.65
C LEU A 9 2.14 -11.33 -6.53
N VAL A 10 2.39 -10.09 -6.12
CA VAL A 10 2.08 -8.89 -6.94
C VAL A 10 2.91 -8.88 -8.22
N GLU A 11 4.21 -9.14 -8.15
CA GLU A 11 5.08 -9.20 -9.34
C GLU A 11 4.62 -10.29 -10.32
N LEU A 12 4.26 -11.47 -9.80
CA LEU A 12 3.68 -12.56 -10.61
C LEU A 12 2.36 -12.14 -11.28
N ALA A 13 1.49 -11.41 -10.56
CA ALA A 13 0.24 -10.90 -11.13
C ALA A 13 0.46 -9.83 -12.21
N LEU A 14 1.47 -8.98 -12.02
CA LEU A 14 1.83 -7.92 -12.97
C LEU A 14 2.41 -8.51 -14.26
N ARG A 15 3.18 -9.61 -14.22
CA ARG A 15 3.86 -10.21 -15.39
C ARG A 15 4.75 -9.23 -16.14
N ASN A 16 5.38 -8.29 -15.43
CA ASN A 16 6.20 -7.23 -16.02
C ASN A 16 7.70 -7.56 -16.08
N ALA A 17 8.12 -8.68 -15.49
CA ALA A 17 9.52 -9.08 -15.39
C ALA A 17 9.82 -10.35 -16.19
N THR A 18 11.08 -10.52 -16.57
CA THR A 18 11.59 -11.79 -17.12
C THR A 18 11.44 -12.90 -16.07
N PRO A 19 10.87 -14.07 -16.42
CA PRO A 19 10.71 -15.18 -15.48
C PRO A 19 12.04 -15.58 -14.83
N THR A 20 12.00 -15.82 -13.52
CA THR A 20 13.14 -16.25 -12.70
C THR A 20 12.92 -17.65 -12.12
N ASP A 21 13.99 -18.29 -11.63
CA ASP A 21 13.88 -19.58 -10.93
C ASP A 21 13.03 -19.47 -9.65
N ALA A 22 13.06 -18.30 -9.00
CA ALA A 22 12.23 -18.00 -7.83
C ALA A 22 10.73 -17.96 -8.19
N ASP A 23 10.39 -17.47 -9.38
CA ASP A 23 9.00 -17.52 -9.88
C ASP A 23 8.55 -18.95 -10.12
N ALA A 24 9.42 -19.79 -10.69
CA ALA A 24 9.11 -21.20 -10.92
C ALA A 24 8.92 -21.97 -9.59
N GLU A 25 9.69 -21.65 -8.56
CA GLU A 25 9.49 -22.19 -7.20
C GLU A 25 8.18 -21.70 -6.57
N ALA A 26 7.90 -20.39 -6.63
CA ALA A 26 6.66 -19.82 -6.12
C ALA A 26 5.42 -20.44 -6.81
N LEU A 27 5.46 -20.62 -8.13
CA LEU A 27 4.38 -21.24 -8.90
C LEU A 27 4.14 -22.70 -8.47
N ARG A 28 5.21 -23.49 -8.28
CA ARG A 28 5.08 -24.86 -7.74
C ARG A 28 4.46 -24.88 -6.34
N HIS A 29 4.75 -23.89 -5.50
CA HIS A 29 4.08 -23.76 -4.20
C HIS A 29 2.59 -23.42 -4.35
N ILE A 30 2.26 -22.45 -5.22
CA ILE A 30 0.88 -22.00 -5.47
C ILE A 30 -0.02 -23.13 -5.98
N GLU A 31 0.52 -24.07 -6.75
CA GLU A 31 -0.20 -25.28 -7.17
C GLU A 31 -0.74 -26.08 -5.98
N HIS A 32 -0.06 -26.06 -4.84
CA HIS A 32 -0.38 -26.88 -3.66
C HIS A 32 -0.91 -26.07 -2.47
N CYS A 33 -0.97 -24.73 -2.55
CA CYS A 33 -1.39 -23.85 -1.46
C CYS A 33 -2.59 -22.98 -1.85
N ASP A 34 -3.77 -23.32 -1.30
CA ASP A 34 -5.03 -22.62 -1.60
C ASP A 34 -4.96 -21.13 -1.26
N ARG A 35 -4.35 -20.77 -0.12
CA ARG A 35 -4.20 -19.37 0.29
C ARG A 35 -3.42 -18.54 -0.74
N CYS A 36 -2.25 -19.04 -1.17
CA CYS A 36 -1.42 -18.31 -2.13
C CYS A 36 -2.09 -18.27 -3.52
N ARG A 37 -2.85 -19.31 -3.87
CA ARG A 37 -3.64 -19.34 -5.10
C ARG A 37 -4.75 -18.28 -5.09
N ASP A 38 -5.50 -18.19 -4.00
CA ASP A 38 -6.60 -17.25 -3.85
C ASP A 38 -6.10 -15.80 -3.87
N GLU A 39 -4.99 -15.54 -3.19
CA GLU A 39 -4.34 -14.22 -3.19
C GLU A 39 -3.86 -13.83 -4.60
N LEU A 40 -3.19 -14.75 -5.31
CA LEU A 40 -2.77 -14.49 -6.69
C LEU A 40 -3.96 -14.25 -7.64
N VAL A 41 -5.06 -14.99 -7.48
CA VAL A 41 -6.29 -14.79 -8.27
C VAL A 41 -6.88 -13.40 -7.99
N MET A 42 -6.94 -12.98 -6.72
CA MET A 42 -7.41 -11.65 -6.35
C MET A 42 -6.55 -10.55 -6.97
N LEU A 43 -5.22 -10.65 -6.86
CA LEU A 43 -4.29 -9.69 -7.44
C LEU A 43 -4.38 -9.65 -8.97
N THR A 44 -4.51 -10.80 -9.62
CA THR A 44 -4.69 -10.88 -11.07
C THR A 44 -5.97 -10.17 -11.53
N ARG A 45 -7.07 -10.32 -10.79
CA ARG A 45 -8.33 -9.60 -11.06
C ARG A 45 -8.15 -8.09 -10.91
N LEU A 46 -7.46 -7.64 -9.87
CA LEU A 46 -7.18 -6.22 -9.64
C LEU A 46 -6.34 -5.64 -10.78
N VAL A 47 -5.24 -6.31 -11.15
CA VAL A 47 -4.38 -5.88 -12.27
C VAL A 47 -5.16 -5.84 -13.58
N THR A 48 -6.02 -6.83 -13.82
CA THR A 48 -6.87 -6.86 -15.02
C THR A 48 -7.80 -5.65 -15.03
N ALA A 49 -8.54 -5.40 -13.95
CA ALA A 49 -9.45 -4.26 -13.84
C ALA A 49 -8.73 -2.92 -14.04
N ALA A 50 -7.54 -2.75 -13.44
CA ALA A 50 -6.74 -1.55 -13.61
C ALA A 50 -6.27 -1.34 -15.06
N ARG A 51 -5.91 -2.41 -15.77
CA ARG A 51 -5.48 -2.36 -17.17
C ARG A 51 -6.63 -2.11 -18.14
N THR A 52 -7.84 -2.53 -17.79
CA THR A 52 -9.04 -2.33 -18.60
C THR A 52 -9.79 -1.04 -18.24
N ALA A 53 -9.34 -0.30 -17.23
CA ALA A 53 -10.01 0.93 -16.81
C ALA A 53 -9.98 1.98 -17.92
N GLU A 54 -11.15 2.53 -18.21
CA GLU A 54 -11.31 3.62 -19.17
C GLU A 54 -11.35 4.97 -18.44
N THR A 55 -11.25 6.06 -19.19
CA THR A 55 -11.34 7.42 -18.62
C THR A 55 -12.65 7.64 -17.87
N ALA A 56 -13.73 6.97 -18.26
CA ALA A 56 -15.03 7.03 -17.59
C ALA A 56 -15.03 6.34 -16.21
N ASP A 57 -14.13 5.38 -15.98
CA ASP A 57 -13.98 4.69 -14.69
C ASP A 57 -13.15 5.51 -13.69
N LEU A 58 -12.44 6.53 -14.17
CA LEU A 58 -11.61 7.37 -13.32
C LEU A 58 -12.49 8.34 -12.51
N PRO A 59 -12.22 8.49 -11.20
CA PRO A 59 -12.93 9.47 -10.40
C PRO A 59 -12.71 10.87 -10.97
N THR A 60 -13.79 11.64 -11.11
CA THR A 60 -13.68 13.05 -11.48
C THR A 60 -12.94 13.79 -10.36
N PRO A 61 -11.89 14.58 -10.67
CA PRO A 61 -11.17 15.32 -9.65
C PRO A 61 -12.13 16.27 -8.93
N PRO A 62 -12.10 16.31 -7.58
CA PRO A 62 -13.01 17.15 -6.83
C PRO A 62 -12.68 18.64 -7.07
N PRO A 63 -13.68 19.53 -7.01
CA PRO A 63 -13.45 20.97 -7.15
C PRO A 63 -12.46 21.52 -6.13
N GLU A 64 -11.68 22.55 -6.49
CA GLU A 64 -10.63 23.11 -5.61
C GLU A 64 -11.13 23.52 -4.21
N HIS A 65 -12.38 23.97 -4.10
CA HIS A 65 -12.93 24.42 -2.82
C HIS A 65 -13.04 23.27 -1.80
N VAL A 66 -13.21 22.03 -2.28
CA VAL A 66 -13.21 20.81 -1.45
C VAL A 66 -11.82 20.61 -0.85
N TRP A 67 -10.77 20.69 -1.67
CA TRP A 67 -9.39 20.59 -1.20
C TRP A 67 -9.04 21.70 -0.21
N ARG A 68 -9.38 22.96 -0.50
CA ARG A 68 -9.16 24.09 0.44
C ARG A 68 -9.84 23.87 1.79
N ARG A 69 -11.01 23.22 1.81
CA ARG A 69 -11.70 22.88 3.05
C ARG A 69 -10.95 21.78 3.82
N ILE A 70 -10.61 20.67 3.16
CA ILE A 70 -9.86 19.55 3.77
C ILE A 70 -8.54 20.05 4.36
N THR A 71 -7.77 20.84 3.62
CA THR A 71 -6.49 21.39 4.11
C THR A 71 -6.68 22.22 5.37
N ARG A 72 -7.71 23.08 5.42
CA ARG A 72 -8.01 23.89 6.62
C ARG A 72 -8.43 23.03 7.81
N GLU A 73 -9.21 21.99 7.60
CA GLU A 73 -9.65 21.08 8.66
C GLU A 73 -8.46 20.30 9.25
N VAL A 74 -7.64 19.68 8.40
CA VAL A 74 -6.42 18.96 8.83
C VAL A 74 -5.46 19.88 9.57
N SER A 75 -5.20 21.09 9.05
CA SER A 75 -4.31 22.06 9.74
C SER A 75 -4.81 22.44 11.14
N ARG A 76 -6.13 22.50 11.33
CA ARG A 76 -6.73 22.79 12.64
C ARG A 76 -6.58 21.63 13.62
N GLU A 77 -6.69 20.39 13.14
CA GLU A 77 -6.46 19.18 13.97
C GLU A 77 -4.98 19.03 14.36
N THR A 78 -4.06 19.32 13.44
CA THR A 78 -2.61 19.30 13.72
C THR A 78 -2.15 20.44 14.62
N GLY A 79 -3.01 21.41 14.92
CA GLY A 79 -2.74 22.55 15.81
C GLY A 79 -2.64 22.21 17.30
N THR A 80 -2.32 20.97 17.67
CA THR A 80 -1.93 20.64 19.05
C THR A 80 -0.63 21.40 19.36
N PRO A 81 -0.60 22.27 20.38
CA PRO A 81 0.62 23.01 20.72
C PRO A 81 1.76 22.03 21.00
N PRO A 82 3.01 22.33 20.60
CA PRO A 82 4.15 21.49 20.94
C PRO A 82 4.20 21.26 22.46
N PRO A 83 4.62 20.07 22.93
CA PRO A 83 4.75 19.82 24.37
C PRO A 83 5.61 20.93 24.97
N ARG A 84 5.09 21.58 26.02
CA ARG A 84 5.78 22.66 26.72
C ARG A 84 7.16 22.15 27.14
N HIS A 85 8.21 22.78 26.63
CA HIS A 85 9.57 22.51 27.08
C HIS A 85 9.64 22.90 28.56
N TYR A 86 9.66 21.93 29.47
CA TYR A 86 9.86 22.20 30.90
C TYR A 86 11.38 22.28 31.15
N PRO A 87 11.92 23.43 31.59
CA PRO A 87 13.36 23.71 31.62
C PRO A 87 14.11 23.05 32.81
N TRP A 88 13.57 22.01 33.44
CA TRP A 88 14.08 21.51 34.73
C TRP A 88 14.84 20.19 34.68
N ARG A 89 15.40 19.80 33.52
CA ARG A 89 16.32 18.64 33.42
C ARG A 89 17.78 19.03 33.19
N ASP A 90 18.23 20.09 33.85
CA ASP A 90 19.66 20.33 34.09
C ASP A 90 19.94 20.14 35.59
N ASN A 91 19.79 18.92 36.09
CA ASN A 91 20.29 18.52 37.42
C ASN A 91 20.59 17.02 37.41
N GLY A 92 21.81 16.67 37.00
CA GLY A 92 22.44 15.39 37.32
C GLY A 92 23.64 15.66 38.25
N PRO A 93 23.77 14.98 39.40
CA PRO A 93 24.91 15.15 40.30
C PRO A 93 26.05 14.18 39.93
N GLY A 94 27.29 14.63 40.15
CA GLY A 94 28.48 13.77 40.27
C GLY A 94 29.43 13.81 39.08
#